data_AF-A0A1Y5CZ45-F1
#
_entry.id   AF-A0A1Y5CZ45-F1
#
_cell.length_a   1.000
_cell.length_b   1.000
_cell.length_c   1.000
_cell.angle_alpha   90.00
_cell.angle_beta   90.00
_cell.angle_gamma   90.00
#
_symmetry.space_group_name_H-M   'P 1'
#
loop_
_entity.id
_entity.type
_entity.pdbx_description
1 polymer ?
#
loop_
_entity_poly.entity_id
_entity_poly.type
_entity_poly.pdbx_seq_one_letter_code
_entity_poly.pdbx_strand_id
1 'polypeptide(L)'
;MENAQSLPQQSELTLSIDSIKQDFIQLNARQAANEQFPLTLANDEQVRQVKVWVQDQERELGKKVRVVAGKESLPVESASLALEGAPGLVLEGEYLLFANCITTHKQAMDAYEYVVVGLCALPNYLGKSQSAVCASISNSLNDEQNLYINKRFKADKEQPQIAVMSYLAEVAALSITPTFLQRRESWQRSWVRKLYPSLAWTGTDIHYLIHRARFKG
;
A
#
# COMPACT_ATOMS: atom_id res chain seq x y z
N MET A 1 24.60 -55.63 38.61
CA MET A 1 25.19 -54.33 38.25
C MET A 1 25.12 -54.23 36.75
N GLU A 2 24.24 -53.38 36.23
CA GLU A 2 24.41 -52.56 35.02
C GLU A 2 23.06 -51.93 34.66
N ASN A 3 23.13 -50.64 34.36
CA ASN A 3 22.06 -49.67 34.49
C ASN A 3 21.00 -49.76 33.39
N ALA A 4 19.77 -49.50 33.81
CA ALA A 4 18.60 -49.31 32.96
C ALA A 4 18.81 -48.15 31.97
N GLN A 5 18.34 -48.40 30.74
CA GLN A 5 18.20 -47.45 29.64
C GLN A 5 17.38 -46.23 30.08
N SER A 6 17.96 -45.03 29.97
CA SER A 6 17.21 -43.77 29.99
C SER A 6 17.08 -43.23 28.57
N LEU A 7 15.83 -43.14 28.10
CA LEU A 7 15.43 -42.43 26.88
C LEU A 7 15.82 -40.94 26.99
N PRO A 8 16.12 -40.26 25.87
CA PRO A 8 16.33 -38.82 25.88
C PRO A 8 15.05 -38.13 26.32
N GLN A 9 15.16 -37.36 27.43
CA GLN A 9 14.12 -36.47 27.91
C GLN A 9 13.70 -35.54 26.78
N GLN A 10 12.40 -35.56 26.47
CA GLN A 10 11.76 -34.50 25.72
C GLN A 10 12.04 -33.19 26.45
N SER A 11 12.80 -32.30 25.83
CA SER A 11 12.96 -30.93 26.27
C SER A 11 11.59 -30.27 26.24
N GLU A 12 10.94 -30.20 27.40
CA GLU A 12 9.80 -29.34 27.64
C GLU A 12 10.21 -27.93 27.20
N LEU A 13 9.58 -27.44 26.13
CA LEU A 13 9.64 -26.04 25.76
C LEU A 13 9.01 -25.25 26.90
N THR A 14 9.83 -24.82 27.84
CA THR A 14 9.48 -23.83 28.86
C THR A 14 9.23 -22.51 28.15
N LEU A 15 8.03 -22.38 27.58
CA LEU A 15 7.47 -21.13 27.07
C LEU A 15 7.31 -20.19 28.25
N SER A 16 8.39 -19.46 28.56
CA SER A 16 8.35 -18.41 29.55
C SER A 16 7.44 -17.30 29.04
N ILE A 17 6.50 -16.88 29.88
CA ILE A 17 5.63 -15.74 29.58
C ILE A 17 6.47 -14.49 29.26
N ASP A 18 7.68 -14.39 29.82
CA ASP A 18 8.59 -13.27 29.56
C ASP A 18 9.27 -13.38 28.19
N SER A 19 9.54 -14.58 27.66
CA SER A 19 10.04 -14.73 26.29
C SER A 19 8.93 -14.43 25.28
N ILE A 20 7.69 -14.85 25.55
CA ILE A 20 6.52 -14.48 24.72
C ILE A 20 6.31 -12.96 24.73
N LYS A 21 6.43 -12.31 25.89
CA LYS A 21 6.34 -10.85 25.99
C LYS A 21 7.48 -10.16 25.26
N GLN A 22 8.72 -10.65 25.36
CA GLN A 22 9.85 -10.07 24.63
C GLN A 22 9.71 -10.26 23.12
N ASP A 23 9.26 -11.43 22.66
CA ASP A 23 8.98 -11.69 21.25
C ASP A 23 7.82 -10.83 20.75
N PHE A 24 6.78 -10.63 21.57
CA PHE A 24 5.66 -9.74 21.25
C PHE A 24 6.09 -8.27 21.21
N ILE A 25 6.96 -7.85 22.14
CA ILE A 25 7.55 -6.51 22.12
C ILE A 25 8.46 -6.35 20.90
N GLN A 26 9.27 -7.34 20.51
CA GLN A 26 10.09 -7.29 19.30
C GLN A 26 9.25 -7.28 18.01
N LEU A 27 8.15 -8.05 17.98
CA LEU A 27 7.22 -8.10 16.85
C LEU A 27 6.46 -6.77 16.69
N ASN A 28 6.11 -6.10 17.78
CA ASN A 28 5.45 -4.78 17.77
C ASN A 28 6.43 -3.60 17.78
N ALA A 29 7.71 -3.83 18.09
CA ALA A 29 8.81 -2.87 17.94
C ALA A 29 9.42 -2.90 16.53
N ARG A 30 8.92 -3.76 15.62
CA ARG A 30 9.05 -3.50 14.19
C ARG A 30 8.37 -2.16 13.93
N GLN A 31 9.12 -1.22 13.39
CA GLN A 31 8.66 0.14 13.09
C GLN A 31 7.24 0.08 12.56
N ALA A 32 6.30 0.60 13.35
CA ALA A 32 4.93 0.77 12.91
C ALA A 32 4.96 1.56 11.61
N ALA A 33 4.07 1.24 10.67
CA ALA A 33 3.93 1.84 9.34
C ALA A 33 3.64 3.37 9.31
N ASN A 34 3.90 4.09 10.41
CA ASN A 34 3.67 5.52 10.61
C ASN A 34 4.95 6.30 10.96
N GLU A 35 6.14 5.80 10.60
CA GLU A 35 7.35 6.62 10.73
C GLU A 35 7.37 7.73 9.69
N GLN A 36 7.48 8.97 10.18
CA GLN A 36 7.73 10.13 9.34
C GLN A 36 9.07 9.94 8.61
N PHE A 37 9.02 10.00 7.29
CA PHE A 37 10.17 9.74 6.44
C PHE A 37 11.30 10.75 6.71
N PRO A 38 12.56 10.30 6.80
CA PRO A 38 13.67 11.20 7.01
C PRO A 38 13.83 12.15 5.82
N LEU A 39 13.94 13.45 6.12
CA LEU A 39 14.16 14.56 5.16
C LEU A 39 15.54 14.50 4.47
N THR A 40 16.38 13.54 4.85
CA THR A 40 17.70 13.33 4.26
C THR A 40 17.61 12.47 2.99
N LEU A 41 18.23 12.94 1.92
CA LEU A 41 18.40 12.19 0.68
C LEU A 41 19.04 10.81 0.96
N ALA A 42 18.53 9.78 0.30
CA ALA A 42 19.17 8.47 0.30
C ALA A 42 20.53 8.51 -0.41
N ASN A 43 21.48 7.72 0.09
CA ASN A 43 22.75 7.51 -0.59
C ASN A 43 22.58 6.58 -1.81
N ASP A 44 23.62 6.53 -2.66
CA ASP A 44 23.60 5.72 -3.89
C ASP A 44 23.40 4.23 -3.63
N GLU A 45 23.89 3.73 -2.49
CA GLU A 45 23.73 2.32 -2.11
C GLU A 45 22.27 1.98 -1.83
N GLN A 46 21.57 2.82 -1.07
CA GLN A 46 20.15 2.67 -0.78
C GLN A 46 19.32 2.74 -2.06
N VAL A 47 19.63 3.67 -2.97
CA VAL A 47 18.96 3.77 -4.27
C VAL A 47 19.11 2.48 -5.07
N ARG A 48 20.33 1.91 -5.13
CA ARG A 48 20.58 0.62 -5.79
C ARG A 48 19.87 -0.53 -5.10
N GLN A 49 19.87 -0.57 -3.78
CA GLN A 49 19.21 -1.61 -3.00
C GLN A 49 17.70 -1.62 -3.21
N VAL A 50 17.05 -0.45 -3.13
CA VAL A 50 15.62 -0.30 -3.42
C VAL A 50 15.33 -0.73 -4.86
N LYS A 51 16.21 -0.37 -5.81
CA LYS A 51 16.06 -0.80 -7.21
C LYS A 51 16.13 -2.32 -7.36
N VAL A 52 16.98 -3.01 -6.61
CA VAL A 52 17.03 -4.49 -6.59
C VAL A 52 15.75 -5.08 -6.01
N TRP A 53 15.25 -4.52 -4.90
CA TRP A 53 14.06 -5.03 -4.22
C TRP A 53 12.79 -5.00 -5.07
N VAL A 54 12.65 -4.03 -5.98
CA VAL A 54 11.44 -3.91 -6.81
C VAL A 54 11.50 -4.73 -8.11
N GLN A 55 12.62 -5.35 -8.45
CA GLN A 55 12.80 -6.04 -9.75
C GLN A 55 11.78 -7.14 -10.01
N ASP A 56 11.42 -7.92 -8.98
CA ASP A 56 10.44 -8.99 -9.14
C ASP A 56 9.07 -8.42 -9.51
N GLN A 57 8.71 -7.26 -8.96
CA GLN A 57 7.42 -6.61 -9.18
C GLN A 57 7.38 -5.90 -10.54
N GLU A 58 8.52 -5.33 -10.97
CA GLU A 58 8.70 -4.84 -12.33
C GLU A 58 8.53 -5.95 -13.36
N ARG A 59 9.06 -7.15 -13.07
CA ARG A 59 8.92 -8.33 -13.94
C ARG A 59 7.49 -8.86 -13.95
N GLU A 60 6.82 -8.91 -12.80
CA GLU A 60 5.46 -9.41 -12.68
C GLU A 60 4.45 -8.54 -13.45
N LEU A 61 4.52 -7.22 -13.27
CA LEU A 61 3.56 -6.28 -13.90
C LEU A 61 4.04 -5.72 -15.24
N GLY A 62 5.30 -5.94 -15.61
CA GLY A 62 5.89 -5.38 -16.84
C GLY A 62 6.03 -3.86 -16.83
N LYS A 63 6.03 -3.23 -15.65
CA LYS A 63 6.14 -1.76 -15.47
C LYS A 63 7.45 -1.44 -14.76
N LYS A 64 8.28 -0.58 -15.36
CA LYS A 64 9.57 -0.20 -14.79
C LYS A 64 9.46 1.07 -13.96
N VAL A 65 10.00 1.05 -12.76
CA VAL A 65 10.12 2.21 -11.87
C VAL A 65 11.54 2.77 -11.90
N ARG A 66 11.65 4.09 -11.81
CA ARG A 66 12.91 4.80 -11.59
C ARG A 66 13.00 5.16 -10.12
N VAL A 67 14.06 4.71 -9.47
CA VAL A 67 14.33 5.00 -8.06
C VAL A 67 15.23 6.24 -8.00
N VAL A 68 14.84 7.22 -7.20
CA VAL A 68 15.60 8.45 -6.94
C VAL A 68 15.89 8.59 -5.45
N ALA A 69 16.88 9.40 -5.10
CA ALA A 69 17.34 9.55 -3.71
C ALA A 69 16.25 10.11 -2.77
N GLY A 70 15.35 10.95 -3.29
CA GLY A 70 14.22 11.49 -2.55
C GLY A 70 13.47 12.53 -3.36
N LYS A 71 12.36 13.04 -2.81
CA LYS A 71 11.55 14.08 -3.45
C LYS A 71 12.37 15.33 -3.76
N GLU A 72 13.31 15.67 -2.89
CA GLU A 72 14.19 16.84 -2.96
C GLU A 72 15.23 16.74 -4.08
N SER A 73 15.41 15.55 -4.68
CA SER A 73 16.27 15.36 -5.85
C SER A 73 15.60 15.72 -7.18
N LEU A 74 14.30 15.99 -7.17
CA LEU A 74 13.53 16.42 -8.34
C LEU A 74 13.51 17.95 -8.47
N PRO A 75 13.28 18.50 -9.68
CA PRO A 75 12.97 19.92 -9.85
C PRO A 75 11.80 20.35 -8.96
N VAL A 76 11.84 21.59 -8.46
CA VAL A 76 10.86 22.12 -7.49
C VAL A 76 9.41 21.94 -7.98
N GLU A 77 9.17 22.17 -9.27
CA GLU A 77 7.86 21.99 -9.91
C GLU A 77 7.37 20.54 -9.79
N SER A 78 8.18 19.55 -10.17
CA SER A 78 7.85 18.13 -10.05
C SER A 78 7.72 17.68 -8.59
N ALA A 79 8.61 18.16 -7.71
CA ALA A 79 8.56 17.86 -6.28
C ALA A 79 7.25 18.36 -5.65
N SER A 80 6.74 19.51 -6.07
CA SER A 80 5.48 20.08 -5.56
C SER A 80 4.25 19.19 -5.83
N LEU A 81 4.29 18.36 -6.88
CA LEU A 81 3.21 17.44 -7.24
C LEU A 81 3.14 16.20 -6.33
N ALA A 82 4.25 15.85 -5.67
CA ALA A 82 4.28 14.73 -4.75
C ALA A 82 3.64 15.11 -3.41
N LEU A 83 2.65 14.30 -2.99
CA LEU A 83 2.04 14.41 -1.67
C LEU A 83 3.08 14.27 -0.56
N GLU A 84 2.87 14.98 0.54
CA GLU A 84 3.78 14.95 1.68
C GLU A 84 3.83 13.56 2.33
N GLY A 85 5.02 12.97 2.36
CA GLY A 85 5.23 11.60 2.80
C GLY A 85 4.63 10.54 1.86
N ALA A 86 4.39 10.85 0.59
CA ALA A 86 4.19 9.80 -0.40
C ALA A 86 5.53 9.10 -0.68
N PRO A 87 5.54 7.76 -0.88
CA PRO A 87 6.76 7.03 -1.17
C PRO A 87 7.22 7.14 -2.65
N GLY A 88 6.50 7.93 -3.46
CA GLY A 88 6.81 8.14 -4.86
C GLY A 88 5.77 9.01 -5.59
N LEU A 89 5.94 9.13 -6.90
CA LEU A 89 5.16 10.02 -7.78
C LEU A 89 5.07 9.41 -9.19
N VAL A 90 3.99 9.73 -9.93
CA VAL A 90 3.90 9.52 -11.37
C VAL A 90 4.09 10.85 -12.08
N LEU A 91 5.09 10.95 -12.95
CA LEU A 91 5.42 12.18 -13.69
C LEU A 91 5.58 11.84 -15.17
N GLU A 92 4.74 12.44 -16.03
CA GLU A 92 4.81 12.26 -17.50
C GLU A 92 4.83 10.79 -17.97
N GLY A 93 4.20 9.88 -17.19
CA GLY A 93 4.19 8.44 -17.48
C GLY A 93 5.39 7.67 -16.92
N GLU A 94 6.36 8.34 -16.31
CA GLU A 94 7.41 7.71 -15.50
C GLU A 94 6.91 7.43 -14.08
N TYR A 95 7.27 6.25 -13.55
CA TYR A 95 6.97 5.83 -12.18
C TYR A 95 8.20 6.06 -11.30
N LEU A 96 8.12 7.01 -10.38
CA LEU A 96 9.23 7.40 -9.50
C LEU A 96 9.03 6.85 -8.09
N LEU A 97 10.06 6.22 -7.52
CA LEU A 97 10.11 5.82 -6.11
C LEU A 97 11.16 6.65 -5.36
N PHE A 98 10.84 7.06 -4.14
CA PHE A 98 11.72 7.83 -3.28
C PHE A 98 12.44 6.91 -2.29
N ALA A 99 13.75 6.71 -2.51
CA ALA A 99 14.54 5.76 -1.72
C ALA A 99 14.71 6.18 -0.26
N ASN A 100 14.73 7.49 0.06
CA ASN A 100 14.78 7.97 1.44
C ASN A 100 13.58 7.54 2.28
N CYS A 101 12.46 7.20 1.62
CA CYS A 101 11.24 6.74 2.27
C CYS A 101 11.20 5.22 2.49
N ILE A 102 12.21 4.46 2.03
CA ILE A 102 12.16 3.00 1.95
C ILE A 102 13.36 2.41 2.69
N THR A 103 13.13 1.80 3.84
CA THR A 103 14.17 1.14 4.66
C THR A 103 14.11 -0.38 4.57
N THR A 104 12.98 -0.94 4.14
CA THR A 104 12.77 -2.40 4.07
C THR A 104 12.28 -2.87 2.70
N HIS A 105 12.50 -4.15 2.40
CA HIS A 105 11.97 -4.79 1.19
C HIS A 105 10.45 -4.67 1.09
N LYS A 106 9.72 -4.85 2.21
CA LYS A 106 8.25 -4.70 2.23
C LYS A 106 7.82 -3.27 1.87
N GLN A 107 8.46 -2.25 2.43
CA GLN A 107 8.17 -0.86 2.05
C GLN A 107 8.46 -0.59 0.57
N ALA A 108 9.47 -1.24 -0.01
CA ALA A 108 9.75 -1.12 -1.45
C ALA A 108 8.60 -1.70 -2.29
N MET A 109 8.07 -2.86 -1.90
CA MET A 109 6.87 -3.45 -2.53
C MET A 109 5.65 -2.55 -2.38
N ASP A 110 5.44 -1.99 -1.18
CA ASP A 110 4.29 -1.14 -0.88
C ASP A 110 4.36 0.18 -1.65
N ALA A 111 5.56 0.77 -1.72
CA ALA A 111 5.84 1.95 -2.54
C ALA A 111 5.61 1.69 -4.02
N TYR A 112 6.01 0.52 -4.51
CA TYR A 112 5.77 0.10 -5.88
C TYR A 112 4.26 -0.01 -6.18
N GLU A 113 3.49 -0.69 -5.32
CA GLU A 113 2.04 -0.81 -5.48
C GLU A 113 1.34 0.55 -5.38
N TYR A 114 1.78 1.42 -4.46
CA TYR A 114 1.28 2.78 -4.32
C TYR A 114 1.41 3.56 -5.63
N VAL A 115 2.61 3.56 -6.24
CA VAL A 115 2.88 4.36 -7.45
C VAL A 115 2.31 3.71 -8.70
N VAL A 116 2.61 2.44 -8.93
CA VAL A 116 2.26 1.76 -10.19
C VAL A 116 0.77 1.43 -10.22
N VAL A 117 0.22 0.87 -9.14
CA VAL A 117 -1.19 0.48 -9.09
C VAL A 117 -2.05 1.65 -8.64
N GLY A 118 -1.71 2.28 -7.52
CA GLY A 118 -2.49 3.35 -6.91
C GLY A 118 -2.56 4.63 -7.75
N LEU A 119 -1.40 5.17 -8.13
CA LEU A 119 -1.32 6.47 -8.83
C LEU A 119 -1.43 6.35 -10.36
N CYS A 120 -1.29 5.17 -10.96
CA CYS A 120 -1.39 4.99 -12.41
C CYS A 120 -2.49 4.02 -12.84
N ALA A 121 -2.36 2.73 -12.52
CA ALA A 121 -3.27 1.70 -13.04
C ALA A 121 -4.73 1.95 -12.59
N LEU A 122 -4.95 2.39 -11.36
CA LEU A 122 -6.29 2.64 -10.82
C LEU A 122 -6.99 3.83 -11.51
N PRO A 123 -6.40 5.04 -11.63
CA PRO A 123 -6.98 6.10 -12.44
C PRO A 123 -7.26 5.66 -13.88
N ASN A 124 -6.31 4.96 -14.54
CA ASN A 124 -6.49 4.48 -15.91
C ASN A 124 -7.67 3.50 -16.03
N TYR A 125 -7.76 2.56 -15.10
CA TYR A 125 -8.80 1.55 -15.05
C TYR A 125 -10.19 2.17 -14.83
N LEU A 126 -10.28 3.20 -13.98
CA LEU A 126 -11.53 3.91 -13.73
C LEU A 126 -11.93 4.83 -14.89
N GLY A 127 -10.95 5.48 -15.54
CA GLY A 127 -11.15 6.37 -16.67
C GLY A 127 -12.29 7.38 -16.43
N LYS A 128 -13.25 7.44 -17.35
CA LYS A 128 -14.39 8.37 -17.26
C LYS A 128 -15.30 8.15 -16.03
N SER A 129 -15.24 6.97 -15.41
CA SER A 129 -16.05 6.64 -14.24
C SER A 129 -15.42 7.06 -12.91
N GLN A 130 -14.18 7.55 -12.91
CA GLN A 130 -13.42 7.89 -11.70
C GLN A 130 -14.21 8.80 -10.76
N SER A 131 -14.72 9.93 -11.25
CA SER A 131 -15.46 10.89 -10.40
C SER A 131 -16.68 10.25 -9.73
N ALA A 132 -17.49 9.51 -10.49
CA ALA A 132 -18.68 8.83 -9.97
C ALA A 132 -18.34 7.74 -8.95
N VAL A 133 -17.28 6.95 -9.22
CA VAL A 133 -16.82 5.89 -8.31
C VAL A 133 -16.23 6.49 -7.03
N CYS A 134 -15.41 7.52 -7.12
CA CYS A 134 -14.86 8.22 -5.95
C CYS A 134 -15.96 8.80 -5.06
N ALA A 135 -16.98 9.44 -5.65
CA ALA A 135 -18.11 9.98 -4.90
C ALA A 135 -18.90 8.85 -4.20
N SER A 136 -19.15 7.74 -4.90
CA SER A 136 -19.85 6.58 -4.34
C SER A 136 -19.06 5.91 -3.20
N ILE A 137 -17.73 5.81 -3.33
CA ILE A 137 -16.84 5.30 -2.28
C ILE A 137 -16.87 6.25 -1.09
N SER A 138 -16.71 7.57 -1.30
CA SER A 138 -16.72 8.58 -0.24
C SER A 138 -17.99 8.51 0.61
N ASN A 139 -19.15 8.31 -0.01
CA ASN A 139 -20.44 8.17 0.69
C ASN A 139 -20.56 6.87 1.50
N SER A 140 -19.69 5.90 1.27
CA SER A 140 -19.68 4.61 1.95
C SER A 140 -18.63 4.52 3.07
N LEU A 141 -17.74 5.52 3.17
CA LEU A 141 -16.70 5.55 4.21
C LEU A 141 -17.29 5.92 5.56
N ASN A 142 -16.73 5.34 6.62
CA ASN A 142 -17.11 5.71 7.99
C ASN A 142 -16.46 7.03 8.42
N ASP A 143 -16.90 7.57 9.56
CA ASP A 143 -16.43 8.87 10.07
C ASP A 143 -14.92 8.89 10.35
N GLU A 144 -14.35 7.78 10.80
CA GLU A 144 -12.91 7.67 11.06
C GLU A 144 -12.09 7.74 9.76
N GLN A 145 -12.53 7.05 8.71
CA GLN A 145 -11.92 7.09 7.38
C GLN A 145 -12.04 8.48 6.76
N ASN A 146 -13.22 9.12 6.86
CA ASN A 146 -13.40 10.49 6.38
C ASN A 146 -12.51 11.47 7.14
N LEU A 147 -12.41 11.33 8.47
CA LEU A 147 -11.52 12.15 9.30
C LEU A 147 -10.05 11.95 8.91
N TYR A 148 -9.63 10.71 8.67
CA TYR A 148 -8.28 10.38 8.20
C TYR A 148 -7.98 11.05 6.87
N ILE A 149 -8.85 10.88 5.86
CA ILE A 149 -8.68 11.45 4.52
C ILE A 149 -8.58 12.98 4.59
N ASN A 150 -9.47 13.61 5.35
CA ASN A 150 -9.49 15.06 5.50
C ASN A 150 -8.21 15.59 6.17
N LYS A 151 -7.70 14.91 7.19
CA LYS A 151 -6.45 15.30 7.87
C LYS A 151 -5.22 15.05 7.00
N ARG A 152 -5.15 13.88 6.35
CA ARG A 152 -3.97 13.42 5.61
C ARG A 152 -3.81 14.13 4.26
N PHE A 153 -4.90 14.26 3.51
CA PHE A 153 -4.87 14.75 2.13
C PHE A 153 -5.41 16.17 1.98
N LYS A 154 -5.80 16.84 3.08
CA LYS A 154 -6.39 18.19 3.08
C LYS A 154 -7.47 18.32 2.03
N ALA A 155 -8.48 17.44 2.10
CA ALA A 155 -9.51 17.30 1.07
C ALA A 155 -10.05 18.67 0.65
N ASP A 156 -9.74 19.07 -0.58
CA ASP A 156 -10.27 20.29 -1.16
C ASP A 156 -11.76 20.10 -1.43
N LYS A 157 -12.57 21.09 -1.04
CA LYS A 157 -14.00 21.10 -1.33
C LYS A 157 -14.27 21.12 -2.83
N GLU A 158 -13.36 21.66 -3.62
CA GLU A 158 -13.51 21.76 -5.07
C GLU A 158 -13.17 20.46 -5.80
N GLN A 159 -12.27 19.63 -5.25
CA GLN A 159 -11.81 18.38 -5.89
C GLN A 159 -11.72 17.21 -4.91
N PRO A 160 -12.85 16.78 -4.30
CA PRO A 160 -12.87 15.69 -3.33
C PRO A 160 -12.37 14.36 -3.90
N GLN A 161 -12.47 14.16 -5.22
CA GLN A 161 -11.94 12.96 -5.87
C GLN A 161 -10.42 12.77 -5.68
N ILE A 162 -9.63 13.85 -5.56
CA ILE A 162 -8.19 13.73 -5.39
C ILE A 162 -7.89 13.07 -4.05
N ALA A 163 -8.53 13.50 -2.98
CA ALA A 163 -8.33 12.94 -1.65
C ALA A 163 -8.71 11.45 -1.58
N VAL A 164 -9.83 11.07 -2.22
CA VAL A 164 -10.25 9.67 -2.30
C VAL A 164 -9.27 8.84 -3.15
N MET A 165 -8.77 9.36 -4.26
CA MET A 165 -7.78 8.64 -5.07
C MET A 165 -6.46 8.45 -4.34
N SER A 166 -5.99 9.46 -3.60
CA SER A 166 -4.81 9.36 -2.74
C SER A 166 -5.00 8.32 -1.64
N TYR A 167 -6.18 8.28 -1.03
CA TYR A 167 -6.55 7.22 -0.09
C TYR A 167 -6.52 5.83 -0.74
N LEU A 168 -7.11 5.68 -1.93
CA LEU A 168 -7.10 4.40 -2.65
C LEU A 168 -5.67 3.98 -3.05
N ALA A 169 -4.77 4.92 -3.31
CA ALA A 169 -3.37 4.63 -3.55
C ALA A 169 -2.67 4.10 -2.29
N GLU A 170 -2.95 4.65 -1.11
CA GLU A 170 -2.48 4.09 0.18
C GLU A 170 -3.07 2.69 0.44
N VAL A 171 -4.34 2.46 0.10
CA VAL A 171 -4.94 1.12 0.20
C VAL A 171 -4.28 0.14 -0.79
N ALA A 172 -3.87 0.61 -1.97
CA ALA A 172 -3.12 -0.22 -2.93
C ALA A 172 -1.75 -0.63 -2.40
N ALA A 173 -1.08 0.27 -1.66
CA ALA A 173 0.20 0.00 -1.01
C ALA A 173 0.13 -1.20 -0.04
N LEU A 174 -1.04 -1.50 0.53
CA LEU A 174 -1.22 -2.67 1.39
C LEU A 174 -1.06 -4.02 0.63
N SER A 175 -1.10 -4.00 -0.70
CA SER A 175 -0.95 -5.17 -1.59
C SER A 175 -1.86 -6.36 -1.22
N ILE A 176 -3.07 -6.05 -0.73
CA ILE A 176 -4.01 -7.08 -0.29
C ILE A 176 -4.61 -7.77 -1.51
N THR A 177 -4.34 -9.07 -1.65
CA THR A 177 -4.93 -9.90 -2.69
C THR A 177 -6.24 -10.54 -2.19
N PRO A 178 -7.42 -10.13 -2.70
CA PRO A 178 -8.68 -10.73 -2.30
C PRO A 178 -8.77 -12.20 -2.71
N THR A 179 -9.36 -13.02 -1.85
CA THR A 179 -9.60 -14.44 -2.12
C THR A 179 -10.59 -14.63 -3.28
N PHE A 180 -10.67 -15.84 -3.84
CA PHE A 180 -11.65 -16.12 -4.90
C PHE A 180 -13.09 -15.79 -4.49
N LEU A 181 -13.50 -16.14 -3.28
CA LEU A 181 -14.85 -15.86 -2.77
C LEU A 181 -15.11 -14.36 -2.68
N GLN A 182 -14.17 -13.61 -2.10
CA GLN A 182 -14.22 -12.15 -2.03
C GLN A 182 -14.33 -11.51 -3.42
N ARG A 183 -13.53 -11.99 -4.38
CA ARG A 183 -13.60 -11.51 -5.78
C ARG A 183 -14.96 -11.79 -6.42
N ARG A 184 -15.53 -12.97 -6.19
CA ARG A 184 -16.85 -13.35 -6.71
C ARG A 184 -17.96 -12.47 -6.10
N GLU A 185 -17.94 -12.29 -4.79
CA GLU A 185 -18.92 -11.47 -4.07
C GLU A 185 -18.86 -10.01 -4.50
N SER A 186 -17.66 -9.42 -4.57
CA SER A 186 -17.49 -8.05 -5.03
C SER A 186 -17.85 -7.88 -6.51
N TRP A 187 -17.60 -8.89 -7.36
CA TRP A 187 -18.09 -8.89 -8.73
C TRP A 187 -19.62 -8.87 -8.79
N GLN A 188 -20.30 -9.73 -8.02
CA GLN A 188 -21.77 -9.72 -7.93
C GLN A 188 -22.28 -8.37 -7.42
N ARG A 189 -21.71 -7.83 -6.35
CA ARG A 189 -22.05 -6.50 -5.82
C ARG A 189 -21.81 -5.37 -6.83
N SER A 190 -20.78 -5.49 -7.68
CA SER A 190 -20.54 -4.52 -8.76
C SER A 190 -21.66 -4.50 -9.80
N TRP A 191 -22.26 -5.66 -10.10
CA TRP A 191 -23.45 -5.74 -10.96
C TRP A 191 -24.68 -5.19 -10.26
N VAL A 192 -24.88 -5.55 -8.99
CA VAL A 192 -26.00 -5.03 -8.19
C VAL A 192 -25.92 -3.50 -8.10
N ARG A 193 -24.73 -2.91 -7.96
CA ARG A 193 -24.55 -1.44 -7.97
C ARG A 193 -25.01 -0.74 -9.24
N LYS A 194 -24.98 -1.43 -10.39
CA LYS A 194 -25.52 -0.86 -11.63
C LYS A 194 -27.03 -0.67 -11.57
N LEU A 195 -27.73 -1.51 -10.79
CA LEU A 195 -29.17 -1.45 -10.59
C LEU A 195 -29.57 -0.69 -9.32
N TYR A 196 -28.71 -0.74 -8.30
CA TYR A 196 -28.89 -0.10 -7.00
C TYR A 196 -27.63 0.71 -6.64
N PRO A 197 -27.49 1.95 -7.18
CA PRO A 197 -26.29 2.77 -6.97
C PRO A 197 -26.02 3.16 -5.52
N SER A 198 -27.03 3.07 -4.64
CA SER A 198 -26.92 3.32 -3.20
C SER A 198 -26.29 2.15 -2.42
N LEU A 199 -25.97 1.03 -3.07
CA LEU A 199 -25.32 -0.10 -2.40
C LEU A 199 -23.91 0.31 -1.94
N ALA A 200 -23.74 0.45 -0.62
CA ALA A 200 -22.50 0.89 0.01
C ALA A 200 -21.29 0.02 -0.38
N TRP A 201 -20.15 0.67 -0.62
CA TRP A 201 -18.85 0.02 -0.82
C TRP A 201 -18.34 -0.58 0.48
N THR A 202 -17.80 -1.79 0.40
CA THR A 202 -17.09 -2.44 1.51
C THR A 202 -15.58 -2.40 1.28
N GLY A 203 -14.78 -2.67 2.32
CA GLY A 203 -13.33 -2.82 2.15
C GLY A 203 -12.97 -3.91 1.13
N THR A 204 -13.71 -5.01 1.10
CA THR A 204 -13.53 -6.07 0.09
C THR A 204 -13.79 -5.57 -1.34
N ASP A 205 -14.82 -4.73 -1.53
CA ASP A 205 -15.12 -4.13 -2.84
C ASP A 205 -14.00 -3.21 -3.31
N ILE A 206 -13.39 -2.46 -2.39
CA ILE A 206 -12.23 -1.60 -2.67
C ILE A 206 -11.00 -2.44 -3.04
N HIS A 207 -10.67 -3.47 -2.27
CA HIS A 207 -9.56 -4.37 -2.61
C HIS A 207 -9.79 -5.09 -3.94
N TYR A 208 -11.03 -5.48 -4.25
CA TYR A 208 -11.36 -6.06 -5.55
C TYR A 208 -11.19 -5.05 -6.70
N LEU A 209 -11.58 -3.80 -6.50
CA LEU A 209 -11.38 -2.73 -7.47
C LEU A 209 -9.89 -2.55 -7.79
N ILE A 210 -9.05 -2.44 -6.76
CA ILE A 210 -7.59 -2.28 -6.88
C ILE A 210 -6.97 -3.50 -7.54
N HIS A 211 -7.35 -4.72 -7.12
CA HIS A 211 -6.89 -5.95 -7.76
C HIS A 211 -7.25 -5.96 -9.25
N ARG A 212 -8.44 -5.50 -9.64
CA ARG A 212 -8.80 -5.41 -11.07
C ARG A 212 -7.95 -4.38 -11.80
N ALA A 213 -7.70 -3.23 -11.20
CA ALA A 213 -6.84 -2.20 -11.78
C ALA A 213 -5.42 -2.71 -12.00
N ARG A 214 -4.84 -3.43 -11.03
CA ARG A 214 -3.48 -4.02 -11.14
C ARG A 214 -3.27 -4.86 -12.41
N PHE A 215 -4.27 -5.61 -12.85
CA PHE A 215 -4.16 -6.49 -14.02
C PHE A 215 -4.77 -5.92 -15.32
N LYS A 216 -5.50 -4.80 -15.25
CA LYS A 216 -6.26 -4.26 -16.39
C LYS A 216 -5.94 -2.79 -16.72
N GLY A 217 -5.18 -2.10 -15.87
CA GLY A 217 -4.82 -0.68 -16.01
C GLY A 217 -3.46 -0.45 -16.66
#